data_AF-A0A377UYD7-F1
#
_entry.id   AF-A0A377UYD7-F1
#
_cell.length_a   1.000
_cell.length_b   1.000
_cell.length_c   1.000
_cell.angle_alpha   90.00
_cell.angle_beta   90.00
_cell.angle_gamma   90.00
#
_symmetry.space_group_name_H-M   'P 1'
#
loop_
_entity.id
_entity.type
_entity.pdbx_description
1 polymer ?
#
loop_
_entity_poly.entity_id
_entity_poly.type
_entity_poly.pdbx_seq_one_letter_code
_entity_poly.pdbx_strand_id
1 'polypeptide(L)'
;MVQNAEEARLAVRATRYPPAGIRGVGSALARASRWNRVPDYIHRAMTPCASWYRLETREALKNLPQILDVDGVDGVFIGPADLSADMGHGGNPQHPEVQAAIEDAIQQIRQAGKAPGILDGQ
;
A
#
# COMPACT_ATOMS: atom_id res chain seq x y z
N MET A 1 -2.56 -0.93 8.61
CA MET A 1 -2.52 0.54 8.52
C MET A 1 -1.08 0.93 8.30
N VAL A 2 -0.73 1.51 7.15
CA VAL A 2 0.60 2.10 6.94
C VAL A 2 0.47 3.58 7.32
N GLN A 3 1.28 4.04 8.24
CA GLN A 3 1.19 5.39 8.81
C GLN A 3 2.30 6.31 8.32
N ASN A 4 3.41 5.73 7.85
CA ASN A 4 4.62 6.47 7.49
C ASN A 4 5.46 5.71 6.45
N ALA A 5 6.50 6.37 5.95
CA ALA A 5 7.39 5.84 4.92
C ALA A 5 8.24 4.65 5.41
N GLU A 6 8.56 4.55 6.71
CA GLU A 6 9.30 3.41 7.26
C GLU A 6 8.48 2.13 7.19
N GLU A 7 7.22 2.20 7.61
CA GLU A 7 6.28 1.09 7.52
C GLU A 7 6.03 0.67 6.06
N ALA A 8 5.90 1.64 5.14
CA ALA A 8 5.80 1.37 3.71
C ALA A 8 7.05 0.62 3.19
N ARG A 9 8.26 1.09 3.53
CA ARG A 9 9.53 0.42 3.14
C ARG A 9 9.62 -0.98 3.71
N LEU A 10 9.23 -1.17 4.97
CA LEU A 10 9.23 -2.48 5.60
C LEU A 10 8.28 -3.43 4.87
N ALA A 11 7.09 -2.95 4.53
CA ALA A 11 6.10 -3.74 3.81
C ALA A 11 6.57 -4.13 2.40
N VAL A 12 7.24 -3.23 1.67
CA VAL A 12 7.86 -3.55 0.36
C VAL A 12 8.96 -4.59 0.53
N ARG A 13 9.85 -4.41 1.53
CA ARG A 13 10.95 -5.35 1.77
C ARG A 13 10.47 -6.73 2.18
N ALA A 14 9.32 -6.84 2.85
CA ALA A 14 8.74 -8.12 3.26
C ALA A 14 8.33 -9.02 2.07
N THR A 15 8.07 -8.45 0.89
CA THR A 15 7.64 -9.20 -0.30
C THR A 15 8.80 -9.60 -1.22
N ARG A 16 9.97 -8.97 -1.07
CA ARG A 16 11.15 -9.15 -1.93
C ARG A 16 12.17 -10.10 -1.30
N TYR A 17 12.77 -10.96 -2.11
CA TYR A 17 13.91 -11.80 -1.68
C TYR A 17 15.18 -10.96 -1.47
N PRO A 18 16.14 -11.42 -0.65
CA PRO A 18 17.46 -10.80 -0.58
C PRO A 18 18.15 -10.70 -1.96
N PRO A 19 18.92 -9.64 -2.24
CA PRO A 19 19.26 -8.52 -1.35
C PRO A 19 18.20 -7.40 -1.30
N ALA A 20 17.19 -7.44 -2.16
CA ALA A 20 16.18 -6.37 -2.29
C ALA A 20 15.17 -6.31 -1.12
N GLY A 21 15.12 -7.35 -0.28
CA GLY A 21 14.20 -7.44 0.83
C GLY A 21 14.56 -8.53 1.84
N ILE A 22 13.57 -8.96 2.62
CA ILE A 22 13.72 -9.88 3.76
C ILE A 22 12.79 -11.10 3.67
N ARG A 23 12.20 -11.37 2.50
CA ARG A 23 11.35 -12.55 2.29
C ARG A 23 12.15 -13.83 2.49
N GLY A 24 11.67 -14.70 3.38
CA GLY A 24 12.28 -16.01 3.63
C GLY A 24 12.20 -16.95 2.43
N VAL A 25 13.27 -17.72 2.21
CA VAL A 25 13.33 -18.72 1.13
C VAL A 25 12.72 -20.03 1.60
N GLY A 26 11.67 -20.48 0.91
CA GLY A 26 10.95 -21.71 1.23
C GLY A 26 10.22 -22.28 0.02
N SER A 27 10.79 -22.10 -1.18
CA SER A 27 10.10 -22.40 -2.44
C SER A 27 9.69 -23.87 -2.56
N ALA A 28 10.45 -24.83 -2.02
CA ALA A 28 10.09 -26.25 -2.05
C ALA A 28 8.74 -26.56 -1.38
N LEU A 29 8.39 -25.80 -0.34
CA LEU A 29 7.16 -25.99 0.45
C LEU A 29 6.01 -25.08 -0.01
N ALA A 30 6.32 -24.02 -0.78
CA ALA A 30 5.37 -22.95 -1.07
C ALA A 30 4.49 -23.24 -2.30
N ARG A 31 3.17 -23.04 -2.17
CA ARG A 31 2.23 -23.03 -3.31
C ARG A 31 2.63 -22.03 -4.40
N ALA A 32 3.27 -20.93 -4.01
CA ALA A 32 3.64 -19.84 -4.92
C ALA A 32 4.61 -20.30 -6.03
N SER A 33 5.55 -21.22 -5.72
CA SER A 33 6.45 -21.87 -6.69
C SER A 33 5.86 -23.15 -7.31
N ARG A 34 4.61 -23.48 -6.95
CA ARG A 34 3.97 -24.78 -7.21
C ARG A 34 4.82 -25.96 -6.70
N TRP A 35 5.38 -25.83 -5.48
CA TRP A 35 6.28 -26.83 -4.90
C TRP A 35 7.49 -27.10 -5.80
N ASN A 36 8.23 -26.04 -6.14
CA ASN A 36 9.37 -26.03 -7.07
C ASN A 36 9.07 -26.46 -8.52
N ARG A 37 7.80 -26.62 -8.92
CA ARG A 37 7.45 -26.91 -10.33
C ARG A 37 7.55 -25.70 -11.25
N VAL A 38 7.60 -24.48 -10.70
CA VAL A 38 7.89 -23.27 -11.49
C VAL A 38 9.40 -23.12 -11.64
N PRO A 39 9.95 -23.23 -12.87
CA PRO A 39 11.38 -23.02 -13.10
C PRO A 39 11.81 -21.60 -12.73
N ASP A 40 13.02 -21.49 -12.18
CA ASP A 40 13.66 -20.23 -11.78
C ASP A 40 12.78 -19.33 -10.89
N TYR A 41 11.90 -19.94 -10.09
CA TYR A 41 10.89 -19.21 -9.32
C TYR A 41 11.48 -18.07 -8.50
N ILE A 42 12.61 -18.29 -7.81
CA ILE A 42 13.22 -17.26 -6.96
C ILE A 42 13.62 -16.04 -7.78
N HIS A 43 14.32 -16.24 -8.91
CA HIS A 43 14.73 -15.15 -9.80
C HIS A 43 13.52 -14.46 -10.44
N ARG A 44 12.51 -15.22 -10.88
CA ARG A 44 11.29 -14.64 -11.46
C ARG A 44 10.50 -13.84 -10.43
N ALA A 45 10.43 -14.33 -9.20
CA ALA A 45 9.80 -13.67 -8.06
C ALA A 45 10.63 -12.52 -7.47
N MET A 46 11.83 -12.25 -7.98
CA MET A 46 12.53 -10.98 -7.74
C MET A 46 11.88 -9.84 -8.54
N THR A 47 11.09 -10.14 -9.58
CA THR A 47 10.23 -9.13 -10.22
C THR A 47 9.18 -8.68 -9.20
N PRO A 48 9.06 -7.38 -8.92
CA PRO A 48 8.16 -6.89 -7.88
C PRO A 48 6.70 -7.31 -8.16
N CYS A 49 6.02 -7.83 -7.14
CA CYS A 49 4.56 -7.83 -7.14
C CYS A 49 4.08 -6.40 -6.89
N ALA A 50 2.98 -6.01 -7.54
CA ALA A 50 2.35 -4.71 -7.28
C ALA A 50 2.01 -4.60 -5.78
N SER A 51 2.51 -3.57 -5.12
CA SER A 51 2.35 -3.33 -3.68
C SER A 51 1.47 -2.12 -3.46
N TRP A 52 0.37 -2.37 -2.74
CA TRP A 52 -0.67 -1.39 -2.42
C TRP A 52 -0.84 -1.31 -0.92
N TYR A 53 -0.97 -0.09 -0.40
CA TYR A 53 -1.09 0.14 1.04
C TYR A 53 -2.29 1.02 1.35
N ARG A 54 -3.01 0.68 2.41
CA ARG A 54 -4.14 1.48 2.89
C ARG A 54 -3.68 2.62 3.78
N LEU A 55 -4.13 3.84 3.45
CA LEU A 55 -4.06 5.02 4.30
C LEU A 55 -5.47 5.34 4.79
N GLU A 56 -5.62 5.36 6.10
CA GLU A 56 -6.94 5.37 6.74
C GLU A 56 -6.96 6.22 8.01
N THR A 57 -5.97 7.12 8.17
CA THR A 57 -5.84 8.05 9.30
C THR A 57 -5.28 9.41 8.85
N ARG A 58 -5.46 10.46 9.65
CA ARG A 58 -4.90 11.80 9.42
C ARG A 58 -3.37 11.80 9.41
N GLU A 59 -2.74 11.00 10.27
CA GLU A 59 -1.28 10.86 10.29
C GLU A 59 -0.76 10.24 8.99
N ALA A 60 -1.45 9.22 8.49
CA ALA A 60 -1.14 8.60 7.21
C ALA A 60 -1.27 9.60 6.04
N LEU A 61 -2.31 10.45 6.02
CA LEU A 61 -2.46 11.50 5.01
C LEU A 61 -1.37 12.58 5.11
N LYS A 62 -1.00 12.99 6.32
CA LYS A 62 0.10 13.94 6.55
C LYS A 62 1.43 13.41 6.02
N ASN A 63 1.67 12.10 6.14
CA ASN A 63 2.89 11.43 5.67
C ASN A 63 2.79 10.93 4.22
N LEU A 64 1.70 11.23 3.52
CA LEU A 64 1.45 10.76 2.16
C LEU A 64 2.61 11.09 1.20
N PRO A 65 3.19 12.31 1.16
CA PRO A 65 4.30 12.60 0.25
C PRO A 65 5.50 11.66 0.46
N GLN A 66 5.89 11.44 1.72
CA GLN A 66 7.03 10.57 2.05
C GLN A 66 6.74 9.10 1.76
N ILE A 67 5.48 8.66 1.87
CA ILE A 67 5.05 7.31 1.49
C ILE A 67 5.09 7.15 -0.04
N LEU A 68 4.68 8.18 -0.79
CA LEU A 68 4.74 8.21 -2.24
C LEU A 68 6.18 8.23 -2.76
N ASP A 69 7.17 8.69 -1.98
CA ASP A 69 8.59 8.61 -2.37
C ASP A 69 9.22 7.21 -2.19
N VAL A 70 8.51 6.26 -1.57
CA VAL A 70 9.06 4.92 -1.34
C VAL A 70 9.08 4.10 -2.64
N ASP A 71 10.26 3.62 -3.02
CA ASP A 71 10.43 2.65 -4.10
C ASP A 71 9.67 1.36 -3.80
N GLY A 72 8.94 0.88 -4.81
CA GLY A 72 8.11 -0.32 -4.70
C GLY A 72 6.73 -0.10 -4.11
N VAL A 73 6.33 1.12 -3.73
CA VAL A 73 4.91 1.44 -3.53
C VAL A 73 4.32 1.77 -4.90
N ASP A 74 3.45 0.91 -5.43
CA ASP A 74 2.85 1.07 -6.76
C ASP A 74 1.52 1.84 -6.70
N GLY A 75 0.82 1.74 -5.57
CA GLY A 75 -0.45 2.41 -5.35
C GLY A 75 -0.76 2.60 -3.88
N VAL A 76 -1.66 3.53 -3.64
CA VAL A 76 -2.15 3.88 -2.30
C VAL A 76 -3.67 3.80 -2.33
N PHE A 77 -4.22 3.15 -1.32
CA PHE A 77 -5.65 2.92 -1.20
C PHE A 77 -6.19 3.71 -0.02
N ILE A 78 -7.23 4.51 -0.22
CA ILE A 78 -7.86 5.29 0.84
C ILE A 78 -9.03 4.48 1.40
N GLY A 79 -9.10 4.35 2.73
CA GLY A 79 -10.21 3.69 3.43
C GLY A 79 -11.19 4.71 4.02
N PRO A 80 -12.34 5.02 3.38
CA PRO A 80 -13.18 6.13 3.81
C PRO A 80 -13.83 5.93 5.17
N ALA A 81 -14.23 4.69 5.50
CA ALA A 81 -14.86 4.37 6.77
C ALA A 81 -13.92 4.67 7.96
N ASP A 82 -12.72 4.10 7.93
CA ASP A 82 -11.69 4.29 8.96
C ASP A 82 -11.18 5.74 8.98
N LEU A 83 -10.99 6.38 7.82
CA LEU A 83 -10.58 7.78 7.74
C LEU A 83 -11.63 8.71 8.37
N SER A 84 -12.92 8.50 8.07
CA SER A 84 -14.00 9.29 8.67
C SER A 84 -14.02 9.13 10.20
N ALA A 85 -13.79 7.93 10.71
CA ALA A 85 -13.73 7.66 12.14
C ALA A 85 -12.56 8.40 12.81
N ASP A 86 -11.35 8.34 12.23
CA ASP A 86 -10.20 9.08 12.75
C ASP A 86 -10.40 10.61 12.67
N MET A 87 -11.06 11.11 11.62
CA MET A 87 -11.37 12.55 11.47
C MET A 87 -12.49 13.04 12.40
N GLY A 88 -13.10 12.17 13.21
CA GLY A 88 -14.19 12.53 14.13
C GLY A 88 -15.59 12.48 13.51
N HIS A 89 -15.70 11.94 12.30
CA HIS A 89 -16.94 11.80 11.51
C HIS A 89 -17.33 10.33 11.32
N GLY A 90 -17.13 9.50 12.34
CA GLY A 90 -17.30 8.05 12.25
C GLY A 90 -18.66 7.62 11.70
N GLY A 91 -18.63 6.76 10.67
CA GLY A 91 -19.83 6.30 9.97
C GLY A 91 -20.37 7.29 8.92
N ASN A 92 -19.74 8.44 8.75
CA ASN A 92 -20.11 9.45 7.75
C ASN A 92 -18.92 9.80 6.83
N PRO A 93 -18.54 8.91 5.89
CA PRO A 93 -17.51 9.21 4.89
C PRO A 93 -17.93 10.33 3.93
N GLN A 94 -19.22 10.65 3.85
CA GLN A 94 -19.77 11.73 3.01
C GLN A 94 -19.62 13.12 3.65
N HIS A 95 -19.07 13.21 4.86
CA HIS A 95 -18.82 14.50 5.49
C HIS A 95 -17.89 15.35 4.60
N PRO A 96 -18.17 16.65 4.37
CA PRO A 96 -17.41 17.48 3.43
C PRO A 96 -15.90 17.50 3.70
N GLU A 97 -15.48 17.51 4.96
CA GLU A 97 -14.05 17.46 5.31
C GLU A 97 -13.40 16.13 4.93
N VAL A 98 -14.12 15.02 5.06
CA VAL A 98 -13.61 13.69 4.70
C VAL A 98 -13.50 13.58 3.17
N GLN A 99 -14.51 14.03 2.44
CA GLN A 99 -14.48 14.08 0.97
C GLN A 99 -13.33 14.95 0.45
N ALA A 100 -13.15 16.14 1.01
CA ALA A 100 -12.04 17.02 0.66
C ALA A 100 -10.67 16.36 0.91
N ALA A 101 -10.50 15.66 2.04
CA ALA A 101 -9.26 14.94 2.34
C ALA A 101 -9.02 13.76 1.38
N ILE A 102 -10.08 13.05 0.98
CA ILE A 102 -10.02 11.97 0.00
C ILE A 102 -9.61 12.51 -1.37
N GLU A 103 -10.27 13.58 -1.84
CA GLU A 103 -9.99 14.20 -3.14
C GLU A 103 -8.56 14.73 -3.22
N ASP A 104 -8.10 15.44 -2.18
CA ASP A 104 -6.73 15.94 -2.07
C ASP A 104 -5.71 14.79 -2.13
N ALA A 105 -5.93 13.73 -1.36
CA ALA A 105 -5.06 12.55 -1.39
C ALA A 105 -5.02 11.90 -2.78
N ILE A 106 -6.17 11.74 -3.44
CA ILE A 106 -6.24 11.19 -4.81
C ILE A 106 -5.42 12.04 -5.79
N GLN A 107 -5.52 13.37 -5.70
CA GLN A 107 -4.75 14.28 -6.55
C GLN A 107 -3.25 14.13 -6.32
N GLN A 108 -2.80 14.12 -5.06
CA GLN A 108 -1.38 13.97 -4.72
C GLN A 108 -0.83 12.61 -5.20
N ILE A 109 -1.57 11.52 -5.01
CA ILE A 109 -1.17 10.18 -5.46
C ILE A 109 -0.98 10.16 -6.99
N ARG A 110 -1.92 10.74 -7.75
CA ARG A 110 -1.82 10.82 -9.22
C ARG A 110 -0.65 11.68 -9.67
N GLN A 111 -0.43 12.83 -9.02
CA GLN A 111 0.67 13.73 -9.34
C GLN A 111 2.04 13.08 -9.10
N ALA A 112 2.16 12.21 -8.10
CA ALA A 112 3.35 11.40 -7.85
C ALA A 112 3.52 10.24 -8.85
N GLY A 113 2.63 10.09 -9.84
CA GLY A 113 2.69 9.02 -10.84
C GLY A 113 2.29 7.64 -10.30
N LYS A 114 1.59 7.58 -9.16
CA LYS A 114 1.15 6.34 -8.51
C LYS A 114 -0.36 6.15 -8.66
N ALA A 115 -0.83 4.92 -8.46
CA ALA A 115 -2.24 4.59 -8.63
C ALA A 115 -3.03 4.86 -7.33
N PRO A 116 -4.03 5.77 -7.34
CA PRO A 116 -4.98 5.88 -6.23
C PRO A 116 -6.02 4.76 -6.30
N GLY A 117 -6.39 4.24 -5.14
CA GLY A 117 -7.52 3.33 -4.96
C GLY A 117 -8.42 3.81 -3.83
N ILE A 118 -9.69 3.45 -3.89
CA ILE A 118 -10.68 3.72 -2.84
C ILE A 118 -11.75 2.62 -2.90
N LEU A 119 -12.33 2.26 -1.75
CA LEU A 119 -13.56 1.47 -1.70
C LEU A 119 -14.70 2.44 -1.48
N ASP A 120 -15.52 2.61 -2.51
CA ASP A 120 -16.82 3.25 -2.36
C ASP A 120 -17.88 2.17 -2.18
N GLY A 121 -18.68 2.31 -1.13
CA GLY A 121 -19.73 1.36 -0.73
C GLY A 121 -21.13 1.90 -0.98
N GLN A 122 -21.27 3.05 -1.64
CA GLN A 122 -22.55 3.56 -2.13
C GLN A 122 -22.96 2.92 -3.46
#